data_AF-A0A170XD88-F1
#
_entry.id   AF-A0A170XD88-F1
#
_cell.length_a   1.000
_cell.length_b   1.000
_cell.length_c   1.000
_cell.angle_alpha   90.00
_cell.angle_beta   90.00
_cell.angle_gamma   90.00
#
_symmetry.space_group_name_H-M   'P 1'
#
loop_
_entity.id
_entity.type
_entity.pdbx_description
1 polymer ?
#
loop_
_entity_poly.entity_id
_entity_poly.type
_entity_poly.pdbx_seq_one_letter_code
_entity_poly.pdbx_strand_id
1 'polypeptide(L)'
;MDVAYGDLTGSTADDIVVNVLSCEDAVGLGAYVYREQGGGYENVFKAEEPPVHAEIDCGALVVTRQVYTKDDRLSSPSGEDVITYRWSSGDRFTEEYRTHRTYDEAAGK
;
A
#
# COMPACT_ATOMS: atom_id res chain seq x y z
N MET A 1 4.16 -13.21 2.46
CA MET A 1 2.98 -12.36 2.74
C MET A 1 3.20 -11.69 4.07
N ASP A 2 2.67 -10.49 4.21
CA ASP A 2 2.72 -9.66 5.42
C ASP A 2 1.29 -9.16 5.73
N VAL A 3 0.96 -9.03 7.02
CA VAL A 3 -0.41 -8.75 7.49
C VAL A 3 -0.36 -7.76 8.64
N ALA A 4 -1.16 -6.69 8.53
CA ALA A 4 -1.35 -5.71 9.58
C ALA A 4 -2.84 -5.57 9.93
N TYR A 5 -3.12 -5.21 11.18
CA TYR A 5 -4.46 -5.00 11.72
C TYR A 5 -4.56 -3.57 12.27
N GLY A 6 -5.68 -2.90 12.03
CA GLY A 6 -5.95 -1.61 12.64
C GLY A 6 -7.22 -0.94 12.13
N ASP A 7 -7.57 0.20 12.72
CA ASP A 7 -8.77 0.96 12.35
C ASP A 7 -8.46 1.88 11.15
N LEU A 8 -9.06 1.56 10.00
CA LEU A 8 -9.05 2.38 8.79
C LEU A 8 -10.44 2.86 8.39
N THR A 9 -11.48 2.08 8.73
CA THR A 9 -12.85 2.26 8.24
C THR A 9 -13.86 2.60 9.33
N GLY A 10 -13.44 2.69 10.59
CA GLY A 10 -14.32 2.92 11.75
C GLY A 10 -15.28 1.77 12.01
N SER A 11 -14.91 0.54 11.62
CA SER A 11 -15.70 -0.67 11.83
C SER A 11 -15.63 -1.15 13.29
N THR A 12 -16.49 -2.08 13.70
CA THR A 12 -16.45 -2.66 15.05
C THR A 12 -15.28 -3.61 15.28
N ALA A 13 -14.66 -4.12 14.21
CA ALA A 13 -13.47 -4.93 14.24
C ALA A 13 -12.33 -4.24 13.47
N ASP A 14 -11.09 -4.64 13.75
CA ASP A 14 -9.94 -4.13 13.00
C ASP A 14 -10.05 -4.51 11.52
N ASP A 15 -9.70 -3.56 10.66
CA ASP A 15 -9.46 -3.81 9.25
C ASP A 15 -8.15 -4.58 9.08
N ILE A 16 -8.10 -5.45 8.08
CA ILE A 16 -6.94 -6.31 7.79
C ILE A 16 -6.29 -5.82 6.51
N VAL A 17 -5.04 -5.38 6.61
CA VAL A 17 -4.18 -5.09 5.45
C VAL A 17 -3.36 -6.33 5.14
N VAL A 18 -3.42 -6.81 3.90
CA VAL A 18 -2.67 -7.98 3.41
C VAL A 18 -1.77 -7.55 2.27
N ASN A 19 -0.46 -7.71 2.48
CA ASN A 19 0.57 -7.53 1.45
C ASN A 19 0.99 -8.91 0.92
N VAL A 20 0.73 -9.17 -0.35
CA VAL A 20 1.23 -10.35 -1.06
C VAL A 20 2.63 -10.04 -1.56
N LEU A 21 3.60 -10.86 -1.18
CA LEU A 21 5.01 -10.66 -1.52
C LEU A 21 5.51 -11.87 -2.31
N SER A 22 6.45 -11.65 -3.24
CA SER A 22 7.25 -12.72 -3.83
C SER A 22 8.00 -13.48 -2.73
N CYS A 23 8.20 -14.78 -2.93
CA CYS A 23 8.87 -15.62 -1.94
C CYS A 23 10.39 -15.40 -1.87
N GLU A 24 11.02 -15.01 -2.99
CA GLU A 24 12.47 -14.95 -3.11
C GLU A 24 13.08 -13.69 -2.48
N ASP A 25 12.49 -12.53 -2.77
CA ASP A 25 13.05 -11.21 -2.46
C ASP A 25 12.06 -10.29 -1.73
N ALA A 26 10.89 -10.81 -1.32
CA ALA A 26 9.85 -10.09 -0.59
C ALA A 26 9.32 -8.82 -1.31
N VAL A 27 9.40 -8.79 -2.64
CA VAL A 27 8.82 -7.74 -3.48
C VAL A 27 7.30 -7.80 -3.41
N GLY A 28 6.68 -6.65 -3.13
CA GLY A 28 5.23 -6.54 -3.03
C GLY A 28 4.51 -6.69 -4.36
N LEU A 29 3.73 -7.75 -4.52
CA LEU A 29 2.96 -8.07 -5.72
C LEU A 29 1.54 -7.49 -5.67
N GLY A 30 1.00 -7.27 -4.47
CA GLY A 30 -0.33 -6.73 -4.30
C GLY A 30 -0.62 -6.37 -2.85
N ALA A 31 -1.46 -5.37 -2.64
CA ALA A 31 -1.92 -4.93 -1.34
C ALA A 31 -3.46 -4.87 -1.32
N TYR A 32 -4.05 -5.40 -0.25
CA TYR A 32 -5.49 -5.54 -0.10
C TYR A 32 -5.93 -5.10 1.30
N VAL A 33 -7.10 -4.46 1.40
CA VAL A 33 -7.74 -4.17 2.70
C VAL A 33 -9.05 -4.92 2.79
N TYR A 34 -9.26 -5.58 3.92
CA TYR A 34 -10.49 -6.27 4.25
C TYR A 34 -11.15 -5.67 5.49
N ARG A 35 -12.44 -5.37 5.39
CA ARG A 35 -13.27 -4.78 6.44
C ARG A 35 -14.29 -5.79 6.94
N GLU A 36 -14.57 -5.82 8.24
CA GLU A 36 -15.68 -6.61 8.77
C GLU A 36 -17.03 -6.03 8.34
N GLN A 37 -17.87 -6.88 7.73
CA GLN A 37 -19.22 -6.56 7.33
C GLN A 37 -20.10 -7.82 7.40
N GLY A 38 -21.17 -7.75 8.18
CA GLY A 38 -22.18 -8.80 8.22
C GLY A 38 -21.68 -10.15 8.74
N GLY A 39 -20.67 -10.17 9.61
CA GLY A 39 -20.06 -11.38 10.17
C GLY A 39 -18.97 -12.01 9.30
N GLY A 40 -18.55 -11.32 8.23
CA GLY A 40 -17.45 -11.73 7.35
C GLY A 40 -16.53 -10.57 7.03
N TYR A 41 -15.42 -10.86 6.36
CA TYR A 41 -14.49 -9.84 5.88
C TYR A 41 -14.67 -9.63 4.37
N GLU A 42 -14.92 -8.39 3.97
CA GLU A 42 -15.10 -7.99 2.58
C GLU A 42 -13.90 -7.16 2.09
N ASN A 43 -13.45 -7.41 0.86
CA ASN A 43 -12.38 -6.62 0.27
C ASN A 43 -12.89 -5.22 -0.12
N VAL A 44 -12.28 -4.17 0.44
CA VAL A 44 -12.68 -2.78 0.24
C VAL A 44 -11.59 -1.92 -0.42
N PHE A 45 -10.42 -2.50 -0.64
CA PHE A 45 -9.30 -1.86 -1.34
C PHE A 45 -8.41 -2.90 -2.03
N LYS A 46 -7.87 -2.53 -3.18
CA LYS A 46 -6.83 -3.30 -3.87
C LYS A 46 -5.85 -2.39 -4.60
N ALA A 47 -4.58 -2.77 -4.57
CA ALA A 47 -3.52 -2.23 -5.42
C ALA A 47 -2.66 -3.40 -5.92
N GLU A 48 -2.65 -3.63 -7.23
CA GLU A 48 -2.12 -4.87 -7.85
C GLU A 48 -1.06 -4.56 -8.91
N GLU A 49 -0.46 -3.37 -8.86
CA GLU A 49 0.64 -2.95 -9.73
C GLU A 49 1.96 -3.07 -8.96
N PRO A 50 2.76 -4.15 -9.18
CA PRO A 50 4.01 -4.33 -8.48
C PRO A 50 5.08 -3.32 -8.95
N PRO A 51 6.03 -2.95 -8.08
CA PRO A 51 6.08 -3.31 -6.66
C PRO A 51 5.22 -2.37 -5.81
N VAL A 52 4.39 -2.96 -4.94
CA VAL A 52 3.44 -2.24 -4.09
C VAL A 52 3.42 -2.76 -2.67
N HIS A 53 3.40 -1.85 -1.70
CA HIS A 53 3.26 -2.16 -0.29
C HIS A 53 2.26 -1.20 0.36
N ALA A 54 1.46 -1.69 1.30
CA ALA A 54 0.53 -0.88 2.06
C ALA A 54 0.74 -1.03 3.57
N GLU A 55 0.62 0.09 4.28
CA GLU A 55 0.77 0.19 5.72
C GLU A 55 -0.35 1.03 6.34
N ILE A 56 -0.56 0.85 7.64
CA ILE A 56 -1.46 1.68 8.43
C ILE A 56 -0.62 2.74 9.13
N ASP A 57 -0.84 4.00 8.79
CA ASP A 57 -0.21 5.14 9.45
C ASP A 57 -1.27 6.13 9.94
N CYS A 58 -1.32 6.34 11.25
CA CYS A 58 -2.22 7.30 11.91
C CYS A 58 -3.69 7.22 11.45
N GLY A 59 -4.20 5.99 11.25
CA GLY A 59 -5.58 5.74 10.80
C GLY A 59 -5.83 6.02 9.32
N ALA A 60 -4.78 6.15 8.52
CA ALA A 60 -4.83 6.23 7.08
C ALA A 60 -4.13 5.01 6.47
N LEU A 61 -4.57 4.64 5.26
CA LEU A 61 -3.91 3.60 4.48
C LEU A 61 -2.86 4.30 3.61
N VAL A 62 -1.59 4.02 3.86
CA VAL A 62 -0.48 4.55 3.06
C VAL A 62 -0.01 3.46 2.12
N VAL A 63 0.01 3.75 0.82
CA VAL A 63 0.43 2.84 -0.23
C VAL A 63 1.67 3.41 -0.90
N THR A 64 2.75 2.63 -0.87
CA THR A 64 4.01 2.97 -1.52
C THR A 64 4.19 2.13 -2.77
N ARG A 65 4.47 2.78 -3.89
CA ARG A 65 4.75 2.14 -5.18
C ARG A 65 6.11 2.60 -5.67
N GLN A 66 7.01 1.67 -6.00
CA GLN A 66 8.29 2.08 -6.59
C GLN A 66 8.11 2.39 -8.07
N VAL A 67 8.80 3.42 -8.54
CA VAL A 67 8.76 3.91 -9.91
C VAL A 67 10.06 3.52 -10.60
N TYR A 68 9.92 2.87 -11.76
CA TYR A 68 11.04 2.43 -12.58
C TYR A 68 11.09 3.21 -13.90
N THR A 69 12.26 3.73 -14.25
CA THR A 69 12.55 4.19 -15.60
C THR A 69 13.14 3.07 -16.46
N LYS A 70 13.29 3.33 -17.76
CA LYS A 70 13.66 2.30 -18.75
C LYS A 70 14.97 1.56 -18.44
N ASP A 71 15.91 2.23 -17.77
CA ASP A 71 17.25 1.70 -17.52
C ASP A 71 17.45 1.23 -16.07
N ASP A 72 16.37 1.21 -15.27
CA ASP A 72 16.42 0.81 -13.87
C ASP A 72 16.62 -0.69 -13.71
N ARG A 73 17.40 -1.06 -12.69
CA ARG A 73 17.47 -2.45 -12.22
C ARG A 73 16.32 -2.70 -11.27
N LEU A 74 15.81 -3.93 -11.18
CA LEU A 74 14.79 -4.31 -10.18
C LEU A 74 15.19 -3.91 -8.75
N SER A 75 16.46 -4.05 -8.41
CA SER A 75 17.03 -3.67 -7.10
C SER A 75 17.24 -2.17 -6.90
N SER A 76 17.00 -1.35 -7.93
CA SER A 76 17.38 0.06 -7.97
C SER A 76 16.33 0.86 -8.74
N PRO A 77 15.12 1.01 -8.18
CA PRO A 77 14.11 1.92 -8.72
C PRO A 77 14.64 3.37 -8.73
N SER A 78 14.12 4.17 -9.66
CA SER A 78 14.42 5.61 -9.77
C SER A 78 13.61 6.48 -8.81
N GLY A 79 12.54 5.96 -8.22
CA GLY A 79 11.69 6.73 -7.31
C GLY A 79 10.59 5.93 -6.66
N GLU A 80 9.67 6.64 -6.02
CA GLU A 80 8.46 6.11 -5.42
C GLU A 80 7.30 7.11 -5.50
N ASP A 81 6.09 6.57 -5.59
CA ASP A 81 4.86 7.26 -5.25
C ASP A 81 4.41 6.80 -3.86
N VAL A 82 4.27 7.74 -2.93
CA VAL A 82 3.64 7.50 -1.62
C VAL A 82 2.25 8.13 -1.65
N ILE A 83 1.22 7.30 -1.52
CA ILE A 83 -0.17 7.67 -1.70
C ILE A 83 -0.91 7.40 -0.39
N THR A 84 -1.49 8.44 0.21
CA THR A 84 -2.29 8.33 1.42
C THR A 84 -3.76 8.26 1.04
N TYR A 85 -4.44 7.22 1.51
CA TYR A 85 -5.88 7.04 1.34
C TYR A 85 -6.59 7.17 2.69
N ARG A 86 -7.78 7.77 2.65
CA ARG A 86 -8.74 7.75 3.77
C ARG A 86 -10.05 7.12 3.37
N TRP A 87 -10.70 6.51 4.34
CA TRP A 87 -12.04 6.00 4.17
C TRP A 87 -13.04 7.15 4.03
N SER A 88 -13.67 7.26 2.86
CA SER A 88 -14.67 8.28 2.57
C SER A 88 -16.05 7.78 2.96
N SER A 89 -16.74 8.53 3.83
CA SER A 89 -18.18 8.46 4.09
C SER A 89 -18.81 7.06 4.24
N GLY A 90 -18.04 6.04 4.59
CA GLY A 90 -18.55 4.70 4.85
C GLY A 90 -18.47 3.70 3.69
N ASP A 91 -18.02 4.06 2.48
CA ASP A 91 -18.16 3.18 1.30
C ASP A 91 -16.87 2.85 0.53
N ARG A 92 -15.85 3.73 0.51
CA ARG A 92 -14.60 3.46 -0.20
C ARG A 92 -13.42 4.28 0.29
N PHE A 93 -12.21 3.79 -0.01
CA PHE A 93 -11.01 4.60 0.11
C PHE A 93 -10.94 5.67 -0.99
N THR A 94 -10.56 6.88 -0.61
CA THR A 94 -10.24 8.00 -1.50
C THR A 94 -8.81 8.45 -1.28
N GLU A 95 -8.07 8.69 -2.36
CA GLU A 95 -6.75 9.32 -2.30
C GLU A 95 -6.91 10.72 -1.68
N GLU A 96 -6.20 10.96 -0.58
CA GLU A 96 -6.15 12.24 0.13
C GLU A 96 -4.90 13.02 -0.27
N TYR A 97 -3.75 12.34 -0.33
CA TYR A 97 -2.46 12.91 -0.70
C TYR A 97 -1.66 11.95 -1.58
N ARG A 98 -0.84 12.52 -2.46
CA ARG A 98 0.19 11.79 -3.22
C ARG A 98 1.47 12.60 -3.24
N THR A 99 2.57 11.95 -2.90
CA THR A 99 3.91 12.50 -3.05
C THR A 99 4.69 11.60 -4.00
N HIS A 100 5.19 12.19 -5.09
CA HIS A 100 6.19 11.55 -5.93
C HIS A 100 7.58 11.94 -5.43
N ARG A 101 8.45 10.96 -5.25
CA ARG A 101 9.86 11.17 -4.91
C ARG A 101 10.73 10.52 -5.97
N THR A 102 11.71 11.27 -6.46
CA THR A 102 12.83 10.69 -7.21
C THR A 102 13.94 10.37 -6.21
N TYR A 103 14.51 9.20 -6.34
CA TYR A 103 15.80 8.91 -5.72
C TYR A 103 16.85 9.52 -6.65
N ASP A 104 17.21 10.79 -6.43
CA ASP A 104 18.44 11.32 -7.04
C ASP A 104 19.61 10.40 -6.65
N GLU A 105 20.67 10.31 -7.48
CA GLU A 105 21.92 9.57 -7.19
C GLU A 105 22.67 10.14 -5.96
N ALA A 106 22.02 10.28 -4.82
CA ALA A 106 22.58 10.75 -3.56
C ALA A 106 23.23 9.62 -2.74
N ALA A 107 23.51 8.48 -3.36
CA ALA A 107 24.28 7.38 -2.80
C ALA A 107 25.37 6.92 -3.79
N GLY A 108 26.34 7.80 -4.07
CA GLY A 108 27.41 7.52 -5.03
C GLY A 108 28.66 8.42 -4.93
N LYS A 109 29.25 8.57 -3.73
CA LYS A 109 30.69 8.81 -3.54
C LYS A 109 31.20 8.06 -2.33
#